data_AF-A0A975QMH9-F1
#
_entry.id   AF-A0A975QMH9-F1
#
_cell.length_a   1.000
_cell.length_b   1.000
_cell.length_c   1.000
_cell.angle_alpha   90.00
_cell.angle_beta   90.00
_cell.angle_gamma   90.00
#
_symmetry.space_group_name_H-M   'P 1'
#
loop_
_entity.id
_entity.type
_entity.pdbx_description
1 polymer ?
#
loop_
_entity_poly.entity_id
_entity_poly.type
_entity_poly.pdbx_seq_one_letter_code
_entity_poly.pdbx_strand_id
1 'polypeptide(L)'
;MSGFNDFRDLIEGERLRALAVVAPERLEGVDVPTAAELGYPSVNLVNWRGVVAAPGISEEERSELLEITEEMYQAPSWQEAIDRNRWDPSWAGPEEFGGFISEEETRIRALMIDLGLIDEA
;
A
#
# COMPACT_ATOMS: atom_id res chain seq x y z
N MET A 1 -0.05 8.60 -3.12
CA MET A 1 1.10 8.13 -3.92
C MET A 1 0.59 7.41 -5.15
N SER A 2 1.23 7.60 -6.30
CA SER A 2 0.96 6.86 -7.54
C SER A 2 1.95 5.69 -7.66
N GLY A 3 1.51 4.56 -8.20
CA GLY A 3 2.31 3.35 -8.40
C GLY A 3 2.82 3.20 -9.84
N PHE A 4 3.55 2.11 -10.12
CA PHE A 4 4.09 1.83 -11.46
C PHE A 4 3.00 1.82 -12.55
N ASN A 5 1.84 1.22 -12.28
CA ASN A 5 0.76 1.10 -13.27
C ASN A 5 0.12 2.43 -13.66
N ASP A 6 0.20 3.47 -12.82
CA ASP A 6 -0.28 4.82 -13.18
C ASP A 6 0.59 5.45 -14.29
N PHE A 7 1.82 4.96 -14.47
CA PHE A 7 2.79 5.48 -15.44
C PHE A 7 3.20 4.48 -16.52
N ARG A 8 2.73 3.22 -16.45
CA ARG A 8 3.17 2.13 -17.35
C ARG A 8 3.11 2.54 -18.82
N ASP A 9 1.96 3.01 -19.28
CA ASP A 9 1.76 3.35 -20.70
C ASP A 9 2.69 4.50 -21.15
N LEU A 10 3.11 5.38 -20.22
CA LEU A 10 4.07 6.44 -20.49
C LEU A 10 5.51 5.92 -20.53
N ILE A 11 5.82 4.90 -19.74
CA ILE A 11 7.13 4.23 -19.73
C ILE A 11 7.28 3.39 -21.01
N GLU A 12 6.27 2.58 -21.34
CA GLU A 12 6.22 1.75 -22.55
C GLU A 12 6.21 2.62 -23.82
N GLY A 13 5.52 3.76 -23.78
CA GLY A 13 5.53 4.75 -24.85
C GLY A 13 6.79 5.63 -24.91
N GLU A 14 7.85 5.28 -24.17
CA GLU A 14 9.15 5.99 -24.12
C GLU A 14 9.06 7.48 -23.74
N ARG A 15 7.95 7.91 -23.14
CA ARG A 15 7.75 9.28 -22.65
C ARG A 15 8.30 9.49 -21.25
N LEU A 16 8.42 8.42 -20.47
CA LEU A 16 9.04 8.39 -19.17
C LEU A 16 10.10 7.28 -19.14
N ARG A 17 11.18 7.53 -18.39
CA ARG A 17 12.17 6.49 -18.08
C ARG A 17 12.06 6.15 -16.60
N ALA A 18 11.64 4.92 -16.30
CA ALA A 18 11.65 4.41 -14.93
C ALA A 18 13.10 4.21 -14.47
N LEU A 19 13.45 4.77 -13.31
CA LEU A 19 14.80 4.68 -12.74
C LEU A 19 14.89 3.70 -11.58
N ALA A 20 13.86 3.66 -10.75
CA ALA A 20 13.76 2.77 -9.61
C ALA A 20 12.29 2.54 -9.24
N VAL A 21 12.00 1.39 -8.65
CA VAL A 21 10.77 1.13 -7.90
C VAL A 21 11.05 1.27 -6.41
N VAL A 22 10.19 2.00 -5.70
CA VAL A 22 10.24 2.10 -4.23
C VAL A 22 9.36 0.97 -3.66
N ALA A 23 9.94 -0.22 -3.58
CA ALA A 23 9.30 -1.42 -3.05
C ALA A 23 10.36 -2.31 -2.38
N PRO A 24 9.96 -3.20 -1.45
CA PRO A 24 10.88 -4.16 -0.82
C PRO A 24 11.52 -5.11 -1.84
N GLU A 25 10.75 -5.53 -2.84
CA GLU A 25 11.15 -6.49 -3.87
C GLU A 25 10.79 -5.97 -5.27
N ARG A 26 11.35 -6.60 -6.32
CA ARG A 26 11.02 -6.25 -7.71
C ARG A 26 9.58 -6.60 -8.03
N LEU A 27 8.92 -5.73 -8.80
CA LEU A 27 7.60 -6.04 -9.35
C LEU A 27 7.73 -7.12 -10.45
N GLU A 28 6.85 -8.11 -10.40
CA GLU A 28 6.85 -9.18 -11.39
C GLU A 28 6.63 -8.63 -12.81
N GLY A 29 7.47 -9.08 -13.74
CA GLY A 29 7.41 -8.68 -15.14
C GLY A 29 7.73 -7.21 -15.40
N VAL A 30 8.45 -6.53 -14.50
CA VAL A 30 8.94 -5.16 -14.67
C VAL A 30 10.47 -5.15 -14.60
N ASP A 31 11.13 -4.71 -15.67
CA ASP A 31 12.59 -4.60 -15.73
C ASP A 31 13.07 -3.23 -15.22
N VAL A 32 12.77 -2.94 -13.95
CA VAL A 32 13.20 -1.71 -13.25
C VAL A 32 13.74 -2.13 -11.88
N PRO A 33 14.96 -1.71 -11.48
CA PRO A 33 15.53 -2.10 -10.20
C PRO A 33 14.76 -1.47 -9.03
N THR A 34 14.83 -2.08 -7.85
CA THR A 34 14.38 -1.42 -6.62
C THR A 34 15.39 -0.37 -6.15
N ALA A 35 14.96 0.56 -5.29
CA ALA A 35 15.89 1.47 -4.64
C ALA A 35 16.95 0.72 -3.79
N ALA A 36 16.61 -0.45 -3.23
CA ALA A 36 17.53 -1.30 -2.49
C ALA A 36 18.68 -1.83 -3.37
N GLU A 37 18.39 -2.30 -4.58
CA GLU A 37 19.39 -2.74 -5.55
C GLU A 37 20.33 -1.62 -6.01
N LEU A 38 19.88 -0.36 -5.88
CA LEU A 38 20.68 0.84 -6.17
C LEU A 38 21.47 1.34 -4.95
N GLY A 39 21.47 0.61 -3.84
CA GLY A 39 22.23 0.96 -2.62
C GLY A 39 21.43 1.74 -1.57
N TYR A 40 20.11 1.83 -1.70
CA TYR A 40 19.22 2.53 -0.76
C TYR A 40 18.21 1.57 -0.12
N PRO A 41 18.64 0.58 0.70
CA PRO A 41 17.76 -0.47 1.21
C PRO A 41 16.65 0.03 2.14
N SER A 42 16.84 1.17 2.79
CA SER A 42 15.82 1.81 3.64
C SER A 42 14.76 2.58 2.84
N VAL A 43 14.96 2.80 1.54
CA VAL A 43 13.99 3.50 0.69
C VAL A 43 13.00 2.46 0.14
N ASN A 44 12.11 2.01 1.02
CA ASN A 44 11.00 1.14 0.70
C ASN A 44 9.74 1.67 1.38
N LEU A 45 8.72 1.99 0.59
CA LEU A 45 7.45 2.53 1.09
C LEU A 45 6.32 1.98 0.24
N VAL A 46 5.58 1.03 0.80
CA VAL A 46 4.47 0.36 0.12
C VAL A 46 3.21 1.20 0.24
N ASN A 47 2.49 1.38 -0.86
CA ASN A 47 1.25 2.15 -0.92
C ASN A 47 0.04 1.23 -0.63
N TRP A 48 -0.31 1.08 0.64
CA TRP A 48 -1.42 0.24 1.11
C TRP A 48 -2.76 0.98 1.13
N ARG A 49 -3.86 0.23 1.25
CA ARG A 49 -5.23 0.73 1.39
C ARG A 49 -5.95 -0.07 2.46
N GLY A 50 -6.94 0.54 3.11
CA GLY A 50 -7.80 -0.16 4.06
C GLY A 50 -9.14 0.52 4.24
N VAL A 51 -10.05 -0.19 4.91
CA VAL A 51 -11.41 0.25 5.20
C VAL A 51 -11.52 0.49 6.70
N VAL A 52 -12.05 1.65 7.09
CA VAL A 52 -12.29 2.00 8.50
C VAL A 52 -13.73 2.46 8.66
N ALA A 53 -14.34 2.09 9.78
CA ALA A 53 -15.66 2.55 10.15
C ALA A 53 -15.58 3.73 11.12
N ALA A 54 -16.66 4.51 11.23
CA ALA A 54 -16.75 5.59 12.21
C ALA A 54 -16.73 5.04 13.65
N PRO A 55 -16.21 5.80 14.62
CA PRO A 55 -16.30 5.40 16.02
C PRO A 55 -17.77 5.39 16.48
N GLY A 56 -18.11 4.48 17.39
CA GLY A 56 -19.42 4.42 18.03
C GLY A 56 -20.47 3.54 17.33
N ILE A 57 -20.10 2.83 16.27
CA ILE A 57 -20.95 1.77 15.71
C ILE A 57 -21.17 0.64 16.71
N SER A 58 -22.32 -0.02 16.63
CA SER A 58 -22.63 -1.23 17.38
C SER A 58 -21.78 -2.42 16.91
N GLU A 59 -21.71 -3.48 17.73
CA GLU A 59 -21.02 -4.71 17.33
C GLU A 59 -21.69 -5.39 16.14
N GLU A 60 -23.01 -5.27 16.02
CA GLU A 60 -23.78 -5.81 14.89
C GLU A 60 -23.41 -5.10 13.59
N GLU A 61 -23.42 -3.76 13.57
CA GLU A 61 -22.98 -2.97 12.42
C GLU A 61 -21.51 -3.25 12.08
N ARG A 62 -20.65 -3.43 13.10
CA ARG A 62 -19.25 -3.78 12.90
C ARG A 62 -19.11 -5.14 12.21
N SER A 63 -19.87 -6.14 12.65
CA SER A 63 -19.85 -7.47 12.05
C SER A 63 -20.34 -7.44 10.60
N GLU A 64 -21.43 -6.71 10.32
CA GLU A 64 -21.98 -6.57 8.98
C GLU A 64 -20.98 -5.92 8.01
N LEU A 65 -20.32 -4.83 8.42
CA LEU A 65 -19.31 -4.16 7.60
C LEU A 65 -18.08 -5.04 7.35
N LEU A 66 -17.68 -5.84 8.34
CA LEU A 66 -16.56 -6.78 8.18
C LEU A 66 -16.91 -7.87 7.17
N GLU A 67 -18.10 -8.45 7.26
CA GLU A 67 -18.59 -9.47 6.32
C GLU A 67 -18.65 -8.92 4.89
N ILE A 68 -19.21 -7.73 4.68
CA ILE A 68 -19.24 -7.05 3.38
C ILE A 68 -17.83 -6.87 2.81
N THR A 69 -16.87 -6.48 3.66
CA THR A 69 -15.49 -6.23 3.22
C THR A 69 -14.77 -7.53 2.88
N GLU A 70 -15.02 -8.61 3.63
CA GLU A 70 -14.47 -9.94 3.36
C GLU A 70 -15.06 -10.55 2.08
N GLU A 71 -16.38 -10.45 1.88
CA GLU A 71 -17.04 -10.87 0.64
C GLU A 71 -16.49 -10.12 -0.57
N MET A 72 -16.31 -8.81 -0.45
CA MET A 72 -15.74 -7.98 -1.51
C MET A 72 -14.30 -8.39 -1.83
N TYR A 73 -13.47 -8.65 -0.81
CA TYR A 73 -12.11 -9.12 -1.02
C TYR A 73 -12.07 -10.47 -1.74
N GLN A 74 -12.97 -11.38 -1.42
CA GLN A 74 -13.05 -12.70 -2.05
C GLN A 74 -13.71 -12.68 -3.44
N ALA A 75 -14.38 -11.59 -3.82
CA ALA A 75 -15.11 -11.50 -5.07
C ALA A 75 -14.18 -11.67 -6.30
N PRO A 76 -14.59 -12.45 -7.33
CA PRO A 76 -13.79 -12.62 -8.55
C PRO A 76 -13.44 -11.29 -9.23
N SER A 77 -14.37 -10.34 -9.23
CA SER A 77 -14.15 -9.00 -9.80
C SER A 77 -13.06 -8.21 -9.07
N TRP A 78 -12.89 -8.43 -7.76
CA TRP A 78 -11.82 -7.81 -6.99
C TRP A 78 -10.48 -8.50 -7.26
N GLN A 79 -10.46 -9.83 -7.31
CA GLN A 79 -9.25 -10.60 -7.68
C GLN A 79 -8.76 -10.23 -9.09
N GLU A 80 -9.67 -10.14 -10.07
CA GLU A 80 -9.37 -9.63 -11.42
C GLU A 80 -8.81 -8.20 -11.40
N ALA A 81 -9.30 -7.35 -10.49
CA ALA A 81 -8.78 -6.00 -10.34
C ALA A 81 -7.38 -5.98 -9.72
N ILE A 82 -7.08 -6.84 -8.74
CA ILE A 82 -5.74 -7.00 -8.17
C ILE A 82 -4.76 -7.38 -9.29
N ASP A 83 -5.08 -8.41 -10.07
CA ASP A 83 -4.23 -8.89 -11.17
C ASP A 83 -4.02 -7.82 -12.25
N ARG A 84 -5.11 -7.23 -12.74
CA ARG A 84 -5.06 -6.19 -13.79
C ARG A 84 -4.21 -4.99 -13.36
N ASN A 85 -4.27 -4.62 -12.09
CA ASN A 85 -3.54 -3.50 -11.54
C ASN A 85 -2.21 -3.90 -10.88
N ARG A 86 -1.77 -5.16 -11.02
CA ARG A 86 -0.57 -5.74 -10.39
C ARG A 86 -0.38 -5.27 -8.95
N TRP A 87 -1.44 -5.32 -8.17
CA TRP A 87 -1.37 -5.05 -6.74
C TRP A 87 -0.95 -6.32 -6.01
N ASP A 88 -0.17 -6.18 -4.96
CA ASP A 88 0.08 -7.30 -4.05
C ASP A 88 -1.21 -7.56 -3.26
N PRO A 89 -1.77 -8.78 -3.29
CA PRO A 89 -2.95 -9.12 -2.51
C PRO A 89 -2.61 -9.03 -1.01
N SER A 90 -3.42 -8.28 -0.27
CA SER A 90 -3.24 -8.09 1.16
C SER A 90 -4.60 -8.07 1.84
N TRP A 91 -4.77 -8.95 2.82
CA TRP A 91 -5.91 -8.97 3.74
C TRP A 91 -5.38 -8.96 5.17
N ALA A 92 -5.97 -8.12 6.01
CA ALA A 92 -5.70 -8.08 7.44
C ALA A 92 -7.03 -7.94 8.17
N GLY A 93 -7.25 -8.80 9.18
CA GLY A 93 -8.41 -8.68 10.05
C GLY A 93 -8.35 -7.44 10.95
N PRO A 94 -9.41 -7.11 11.69
CA PRO A 94 -9.48 -5.87 12.46
C PRO A 94 -8.34 -5.66 13.48
N GLU A 95 -7.92 -6.72 14.18
CA GLU A 95 -6.85 -6.66 15.17
C GLU A 95 -5.48 -6.40 14.51
N GLU A 96 -5.15 -7.21 13.50
CA GLU A 96 -3.92 -7.08 12.71
C GLU A 96 -3.85 -5.71 12.03
N PHE A 97 -4.94 -5.28 11.40
CA PHE A 97 -5.00 -4.00 10.71
C PHE A 97 -4.89 -2.81 11.68
N GLY A 98 -5.50 -2.90 12.87
CA GLY A 98 -5.35 -1.88 13.92
C GLY A 98 -3.92 -1.78 14.45
N GLY A 99 -3.25 -2.92 14.64
CA GLY A 99 -1.83 -2.97 14.99
C GLY A 99 -0.96 -2.33 13.91
N PHE A 100 -1.17 -2.72 12.65
CA PHE A 100 -0.47 -2.17 11.50
C PHE A 100 -0.61 -0.64 11.38
N ILE A 101 -1.81 -0.08 11.55
CA ILE A 101 -2.00 1.39 11.53
C ILE A 101 -1.15 2.07 12.62
N SER A 102 -1.10 1.49 13.82
CA SER A 102 -0.35 2.05 14.94
C SER A 102 1.17 2.03 14.66
N GLU A 103 1.66 0.96 14.04
CA GLU A 103 3.06 0.82 13.62
C GLU A 103 3.40 1.81 12.50
N GLU A 104 2.53 1.94 11.50
CA GLU A 104 2.69 2.89 10.39
C GLU A 104 2.68 4.34 10.89
N GLU A 105 1.79 4.71 11.79
CA GLU A 105 1.76 6.05 12.39
C GLU A 105 3.09 6.34 13.09
N THR A 106 3.56 5.41 13.91
CA THR A 106 4.85 5.55 14.62
C THR A 106 6.01 5.71 13.63
N ARG A 107 6.08 4.84 12.61
CA ARG A 107 7.14 4.85 11.59
C ARG A 107 7.15 6.13 10.78
N ILE A 108 5.99 6.56 10.29
CA ILE A 108 5.86 7.76 9.46
C ILE A 108 6.11 9.02 10.28
N ARG A 109 5.66 9.08 11.53
CA ARG A 109 5.94 10.22 12.42
C ARG A 109 7.44 10.37 12.65
N ALA A 110 8.15 9.29 12.97
CA ALA A 110 9.60 9.31 13.13
C ALA A 110 10.31 9.80 11.86
N LEU A 111 9.89 9.31 10.69
CA LEU A 111 10.44 9.76 9.41
C LEU A 111 10.17 11.27 9.16
N MET A 112 8.97 11.77 9.49
CA MET A 112 8.66 13.19 9.33
C MET A 112 9.49 14.09 10.24
N ILE A 113 9.80 13.64 11.46
CA ILE A 113 10.70 14.32 12.40
C ILE A 113 12.13 14.32 11.85
N ASP A 114 12.65 13.17 11.43
CA ASP A 114 14.01 13.03 10.88
C ASP A 114 14.22 13.92 9.64
N LEU A 115 13.16 14.11 8.84
CA LEU A 115 13.16 14.99 7.66
C LEU A 115 12.92 16.47 8.01
N GLY A 116 12.64 16.81 9.27
CA GLY A 116 12.36 18.17 9.72
C GLY A 116 11.04 18.74 9.21
N LEU A 117 10.07 17.88 8.87
CA LEU A 117 8.75 18.28 8.38
C LEU A 117 7.77 18.60 9.50
N ILE A 118 7.99 18.01 10.68
CA ILE A 118 7.24 18.26 11.92
C ILE A 118 8.21 18.29 13.10
N ASP A 119 7.80 18.94 14.20
CA ASP A 119 8.57 18.96 15.44
C ASP A 119 8.39 17.67 16.26
N GLU A 120 9.38 17.37 17.10
CA GLU A 120 9.22 16.45 18.24
C GLU A 120 8.27 17.12 19.25
N ALA A 121 6.99 16.74 19.22
CA ALA A 121 6.02 17.16 20.24
C ALA A 121 6.27 16.46 21.58
#